data_AF-A0A416WAL9-F1
#
_entry.id   AF-A0A416WAL9-F1
#
_cell.length_a   1.000
_cell.length_b   1.000
_cell.length_c   1.000
_cell.angle_alpha   90.00
_cell.angle_beta   90.00
_cell.angle_gamma   90.00
#
_symmetry.space_group_name_H-M   'P 1'
#
loop_
_entity.id
_entity.type
_entity.pdbx_description
1 polymer ?
#
loop_
_entity_poly.entity_id
_entity_poly.type
_entity_poly.pdbx_seq_one_letter_code
_entity_poly.pdbx_strand_id
1 'polypeptide(L)'
;MTSADLTVLQPYCENNMRLLKKISKSIFLRLGEPLTEADYDDFYSTANLTLWQAYNSYDSSKGTSFNTHLCNCLKKKFKTEIRDRHREVRVINQLATSLDATNDSEEECSILDFIPSDFDTFEEVAKNNNEQFQDKVQQYISKLSNQQVNILNLLIDGYKPKDIRQILEISSTEYAENMKIMRSFENVKILF
;
A
#
# COMPACT_ATOMS: atom_id res chain seq x y z
N MET A 1 -39.35 0.65 8.60
CA MET A 1 -38.86 -0.42 9.49
C MET A 1 -40.00 -0.78 10.42
N THR A 2 -40.72 -1.85 10.10
CA THR A 2 -41.87 -2.31 10.89
C THR A 2 -41.44 -3.50 11.74
N SER A 3 -41.87 -3.54 13.00
CA SER A 3 -41.51 -4.56 14.00
C SER A 3 -41.76 -6.01 13.52
N ALA A 4 -42.66 -6.21 12.55
CA ALA A 4 -42.93 -7.50 11.91
C ALA A 4 -41.72 -8.07 11.13
N ASP A 5 -40.84 -7.22 10.60
CA ASP A 5 -39.74 -7.66 9.74
C ASP A 5 -38.59 -8.29 10.56
N LEU A 6 -38.42 -7.93 11.83
CA LEU A 6 -37.33 -8.43 12.69
C LEU A 6 -37.54 -9.89 13.13
N THR A 7 -38.77 -10.40 13.02
CA THR A 7 -39.11 -11.80 13.35
C THR A 7 -38.34 -12.80 12.49
N VAL A 8 -37.94 -12.40 11.28
CA VAL A 8 -37.16 -13.23 10.35
C VAL A 8 -35.74 -13.48 10.86
N LEU A 9 -35.17 -12.54 11.62
CA LEU A 9 -33.81 -12.64 12.17
C LEU A 9 -33.74 -13.40 13.49
N GLN A 10 -34.80 -13.29 14.29
CA GLN A 10 -34.91 -13.89 15.62
C GLN A 10 -34.39 -15.35 15.70
N PRO A 11 -34.81 -16.32 14.86
CA PRO A 11 -34.34 -17.70 14.97
C PRO A 11 -32.84 -17.90 14.69
N TYR A 12 -32.19 -16.95 13.99
CA TYR A 12 -30.75 -17.01 13.70
C TYR A 12 -29.91 -16.37 14.80
N CYS A 13 -30.47 -15.45 15.58
CA CYS A 13 -29.79 -14.74 16.67
C CYS A 13 -29.99 -15.44 18.03
N GLU A 14 -31.10 -16.14 18.22
CA GLU A 14 -31.42 -16.85 19.47
C GLU A 14 -30.44 -17.98 19.82
N ASN A 15 -30.40 -18.32 21.11
CA ASN A 15 -29.60 -19.43 21.66
C ASN A 15 -28.13 -19.35 21.25
N ASN A 16 -27.51 -18.17 21.41
CA ASN A 16 -26.11 -17.92 21.03
C ASN A 16 -25.84 -18.26 19.55
N MET A 17 -26.76 -17.85 18.67
CA MET A 17 -26.70 -18.04 17.22
C MET A 17 -26.62 -19.52 16.79
N ARG A 18 -27.23 -20.44 17.54
CA ARG A 18 -27.09 -21.89 17.31
C ARG A 18 -27.45 -22.31 15.88
N LEU A 19 -28.53 -21.75 15.33
CA LEU A 19 -28.96 -22.04 13.95
C LEU A 19 -27.96 -21.52 12.93
N LEU A 20 -27.52 -20.27 13.07
CA LEU A 20 -26.53 -19.66 12.18
C LEU A 20 -25.21 -20.43 12.24
N LYS A 21 -24.71 -20.75 13.43
CA LYS A 21 -23.51 -21.57 13.63
C LYS A 21 -23.64 -22.94 12.98
N LYS A 22 -24.81 -23.60 13.09
CA LYS A 22 -25.08 -24.89 12.43
C LYS A 22 -25.04 -24.79 10.90
N ILE A 23 -25.68 -23.77 10.33
CA ILE A 23 -25.67 -23.52 8.88
C ILE A 23 -24.23 -23.27 8.42
N SER A 24 -23.52 -22.37 9.11
CA SER A 24 -22.13 -22.04 8.80
C SER A 24 -21.22 -23.27 8.87
N LYS A 25 -21.29 -24.07 9.94
CA LYS A 25 -20.57 -25.36 10.06
C LYS A 25 -20.83 -26.31 8.89
N SER A 26 -22.09 -26.43 8.46
CA SER A 26 -22.44 -27.29 7.33
C SER A 26 -21.83 -26.81 6.00
N ILE A 27 -21.61 -25.49 5.87
CA ILE A 27 -20.96 -24.89 4.71
C ILE A 27 -19.44 -25.12 4.80
N PHE A 28 -18.81 -24.94 5.97
CA PHE A 28 -17.38 -25.17 6.17
C PHE A 28 -16.98 -26.62 5.85
N LEU A 29 -17.72 -27.60 6.37
CA LEU A 29 -17.47 -29.02 6.12
C LEU A 29 -17.51 -29.38 4.63
N ARG A 30 -18.33 -28.67 3.84
CA ARG A 30 -18.41 -28.88 2.39
C ARG A 30 -17.27 -28.22 1.62
N LEU A 31 -16.65 -27.18 2.20
CA LEU A 31 -15.55 -26.47 1.58
C LEU A 31 -14.22 -27.21 1.77
N GLY A 32 -14.11 -28.11 2.75
CA GLY A 32 -12.99 -29.04 2.88
C GLY A 32 -11.71 -28.44 3.46
N GLU A 33 -11.78 -27.26 4.07
CA GLU A 33 -10.63 -26.56 4.64
C GLU A 33 -10.35 -26.96 6.10
N PRO A 34 -9.09 -27.20 6.49
CA PRO A 34 -8.71 -27.34 7.89
C PRO A 34 -8.74 -25.96 8.57
N LEU A 35 -9.65 -25.77 9.52
CA LEU A 35 -9.82 -24.51 10.26
C LEU A 35 -9.42 -24.72 11.73
N THR A 36 -8.71 -23.75 12.30
CA THR A 36 -8.45 -23.69 13.75
C THR A 36 -9.67 -23.16 14.50
N GLU A 37 -9.71 -23.31 15.84
CA GLU A 37 -10.80 -22.77 16.67
C GLU A 37 -10.92 -21.23 16.52
N ALA A 38 -9.80 -20.51 16.42
CA ALA A 38 -9.80 -19.07 16.17
C ALA A 38 -10.45 -18.71 14.83
N ASP A 39 -10.18 -19.50 13.79
CA ASP A 39 -10.79 -19.30 12.47
C ASP A 39 -12.32 -19.44 12.54
N TYR A 40 -12.83 -20.41 13.29
CA TYR A 40 -14.27 -20.60 13.44
C TYR A 40 -14.97 -19.37 14.01
N ASP A 41 -14.37 -18.70 15.01
CA ASP A 41 -14.95 -17.50 15.63
C ASP A 41 -14.98 -16.30 14.66
N ASP A 42 -13.94 -16.11 13.86
CA ASP A 42 -13.91 -15.08 12.80
C ASP A 42 -14.99 -15.34 11.74
N PHE A 43 -15.14 -16.61 11.35
CA PHE A 43 -16.16 -17.01 10.39
C PHE A 43 -17.58 -16.84 10.95
N TYR A 44 -17.81 -17.07 12.25
CA TYR A 44 -19.12 -16.79 12.87
C TYR A 44 -19.40 -15.29 12.96
N SER A 45 -18.40 -14.47 13.26
CA SER A 45 -18.52 -13.01 13.23
C SER A 45 -18.88 -12.52 11.83
N THR A 46 -18.22 -13.07 10.80
CA THR A 46 -18.54 -12.81 9.39
C THR A 46 -19.95 -13.29 9.03
N ALA A 47 -20.37 -14.45 9.56
CA ALA A 47 -21.72 -14.98 9.34
C ALA A 47 -22.79 -14.05 9.89
N ASN A 48 -22.55 -13.48 11.07
CA ASN A 48 -23.48 -12.55 11.73
C ASN A 48 -23.62 -11.24 10.94
N LEU A 49 -22.51 -10.68 10.46
CA LEU A 49 -22.55 -9.51 9.58
C LEU A 49 -23.29 -9.82 8.27
N THR A 50 -23.02 -10.99 7.68
CA THR A 50 -23.66 -11.43 6.44
C THR A 50 -25.16 -11.66 6.62
N LEU A 51 -25.60 -12.14 7.79
CA LEU A 51 -27.01 -12.28 8.13
C LEU A 51 -27.72 -10.92 8.07
N TRP A 52 -27.16 -9.89 8.70
CA TRP A 52 -27.71 -8.54 8.69
C TRP A 52 -27.76 -7.94 7.27
N GLN A 53 -26.69 -8.12 6.49
CA GLN A 53 -26.64 -7.67 5.10
C GLN A 53 -27.65 -8.40 4.21
N ALA A 54 -27.74 -9.73 4.33
CA ALA A 54 -28.67 -10.55 3.58
C ALA A 54 -30.12 -10.13 3.86
N TYR A 55 -30.43 -9.84 5.12
CA TYR A 55 -31.73 -9.32 5.54
C TYR A 55 -32.07 -7.99 4.89
N ASN A 56 -31.16 -7.02 4.91
CA ASN A 56 -31.39 -5.71 4.27
C ASN A 56 -31.55 -5.80 2.75
N SER A 57 -30.93 -6.80 2.11
CA SER A 57 -31.03 -7.04 0.67
C SER A 57 -32.13 -8.00 0.26
N TYR A 58 -32.83 -8.60 1.22
CA TYR A 58 -33.81 -9.65 0.96
C TYR A 58 -35.10 -9.06 0.42
N ASP A 59 -35.60 -9.68 -0.64
CA ASP A 59 -36.81 -9.28 -1.32
C ASP A 59 -37.74 -10.50 -1.41
N SER A 60 -38.83 -10.46 -0.64
CA SER A 60 -39.82 -11.54 -0.56
C SER A 60 -40.58 -11.75 -1.87
N SER A 61 -40.59 -10.76 -2.77
CA SER A 61 -41.25 -10.86 -4.09
C SER A 61 -40.55 -11.86 -5.03
N LYS A 62 -39.29 -12.21 -4.75
CA LYS A 62 -38.48 -13.14 -5.56
C LYS A 62 -38.83 -14.62 -5.34
N GLY A 63 -39.79 -14.94 -4.46
CA GLY A 63 -40.31 -16.30 -4.26
C GLY A 63 -39.34 -17.30 -3.64
N THR A 64 -38.18 -16.86 -3.13
CA THR A 64 -37.20 -17.72 -2.45
C THR A 64 -37.26 -17.51 -0.94
N SER A 65 -37.09 -18.58 -0.14
CA SER A 65 -37.09 -18.44 1.32
C SER A 65 -35.84 -17.69 1.81
N PHE A 66 -35.99 -16.90 2.87
CA PHE A 66 -34.88 -16.18 3.49
C PHE A 66 -33.70 -17.09 3.84
N ASN A 67 -33.97 -18.29 4.38
CA ASN A 67 -32.93 -19.27 4.67
C ASN A 67 -32.11 -19.65 3.42
N THR A 68 -32.78 -19.84 2.28
CA THR A 68 -32.10 -20.17 1.01
C THR A 68 -31.24 -19.01 0.53
N HIS A 69 -31.78 -17.79 0.59
CA HIS A 69 -31.05 -16.57 0.26
C HIS A 69 -29.81 -16.41 1.15
N LEU A 70 -29.99 -16.49 2.47
CA LEU A 70 -28.92 -16.42 3.47
C LEU A 70 -27.84 -17.47 3.23
N CYS A 71 -28.22 -18.73 3.02
CA CYS A 71 -27.28 -19.81 2.73
C CYS A 71 -26.43 -19.50 1.48
N ASN A 72 -27.01 -18.89 0.44
CA ASN A 72 -26.28 -18.49 -0.75
C ASN A 72 -25.31 -17.32 -0.48
N CYS A 73 -25.74 -16.33 0.30
CA CYS A 73 -24.89 -15.21 0.71
C CYS A 73 -23.69 -15.70 1.54
N LEU A 74 -23.94 -16.55 2.55
CA LEU A 74 -22.89 -17.16 3.38
C LEU A 74 -21.92 -18.00 2.56
N LYS A 75 -22.41 -18.86 1.66
CA LYS A 75 -21.55 -19.65 0.77
C LYS A 75 -20.62 -18.78 -0.07
N LYS A 76 -21.14 -17.69 -0.64
CA LYS A 76 -20.32 -16.74 -1.43
C LYS A 76 -19.28 -16.06 -0.54
N LYS A 77 -19.70 -15.54 0.61
CA LYS A 77 -18.82 -14.82 1.54
C LYS A 77 -17.70 -15.72 2.06
N PHE A 78 -18.01 -16.93 2.52
CA PHE A 78 -16.99 -17.87 3.00
C PHE A 78 -16.04 -18.33 1.90
N LYS A 79 -16.53 -18.56 0.68
CA LYS A 79 -15.64 -18.83 -0.47
C LYS A 79 -14.68 -17.68 -0.74
N THR A 80 -15.18 -16.44 -0.66
CA THR A 80 -14.34 -15.24 -0.79
C THR A 80 -13.29 -15.20 0.31
N GLU A 81 -13.66 -15.39 1.58
CA GLU A 81 -12.71 -15.37 2.70
C GLU A 81 -11.64 -16.47 2.58
N ILE A 82 -12.01 -17.70 2.23
CA ILE A 82 -11.05 -18.80 2.03
C ILE A 82 -10.09 -18.50 0.87
N ARG A 83 -10.62 -18.07 -0.27
CA ARG A 83 -9.79 -17.66 -1.42
C ARG A 83 -8.82 -16.55 -1.01
N ASP A 84 -9.31 -15.59 -0.25
CA ASP A 84 -8.57 -14.42 0.19
C ASP A 84 -7.47 -14.76 1.21
N ARG A 85 -7.65 -15.82 2.01
CA ARG A 85 -6.63 -16.41 2.89
C ARG A 85 -5.53 -17.12 2.11
N HIS A 86 -5.88 -17.84 1.04
CA HIS A 86 -4.92 -18.54 0.17
C HIS A 86 -4.24 -17.65 -0.88
N ARG A 87 -4.57 -16.37 -0.96
CA ARG A 87 -3.91 -15.45 -1.89
C ARG A 87 -2.49 -15.20 -1.41
N GLU A 88 -1.51 -15.52 -2.26
CA GLU A 88 -0.05 -15.49 -1.95
C GLU A 88 0.40 -14.22 -1.20
N VAL A 89 -0.06 -13.04 -1.62
CA VAL A 89 0.28 -11.75 -0.98
C VAL A 89 -0.15 -11.67 0.50
N ARG A 90 -1.18 -12.43 0.91
CA ARG A 90 -1.68 -12.51 2.29
C ARG A 90 -1.22 -13.76 3.04
N VAL A 91 -0.83 -14.82 2.33
CA VAL A 91 -0.16 -16.00 2.93
C VAL A 91 1.15 -15.59 3.57
N ILE A 92 1.87 -14.63 2.97
CA ILE A 92 3.08 -14.05 3.56
C ILE A 92 2.81 -13.49 4.96
N ASN A 93 1.67 -12.84 5.21
CA ASN A 93 1.34 -12.33 6.54
C ASN A 93 1.03 -13.44 7.56
N GLN A 94 0.61 -14.62 7.10
CA GLN A 94 0.37 -15.80 7.97
C GLN A 94 1.65 -16.59 8.24
N LEU A 95 2.62 -16.54 7.32
CA LEU A 95 3.95 -17.17 7.44
C LEU A 95 5.03 -16.18 7.92
N ALA A 96 4.69 -14.91 8.06
CA ALA A 96 5.60 -13.87 8.50
C ALA A 96 6.00 -14.13 9.95
N THR A 97 7.30 -14.03 10.20
CA THR A 97 7.84 -14.03 11.56
C THR A 97 7.98 -12.59 12.02
N SER A 98 7.73 -12.32 13.31
CA SER A 98 7.98 -11.00 13.88
C SER A 98 9.45 -10.63 13.74
N LEU A 99 9.74 -9.39 13.36
CA LEU A 99 11.12 -8.89 13.35
C LEU A 99 11.71 -8.82 14.76
N ASP A 100 10.84 -8.65 15.76
CA ASP A 100 11.18 -8.66 17.19
C ASP A 100 11.28 -10.08 17.77
N ALA A 101 11.15 -11.12 16.96
CA ALA A 101 11.33 -12.49 17.44
C ALA A 101 12.78 -12.67 17.90
N THR A 102 12.95 -13.07 19.17
CA THR A 102 14.25 -13.38 19.75
C THR A 102 14.62 -14.83 19.46
N ASN A 103 15.93 -15.12 19.44
CA ASN A 103 16.42 -16.48 19.44
C ASN A 103 16.38 -17.05 20.88
N ASP A 104 16.46 -18.37 21.03
CA ASP A 104 16.57 -19.04 22.34
C ASP A 104 17.97 -18.87 22.98
N SER A 105 18.81 -17.98 22.47
CA SER A 105 20.17 -17.77 22.97
C SER A 105 20.19 -16.79 24.14
N GLU A 106 21.22 -16.86 24.98
CA GLU A 106 21.39 -15.98 26.14
C GLU A 106 21.58 -14.50 25.75
N GLU A 107 21.86 -14.21 24.47
CA GLU A 107 21.92 -12.87 23.91
C GLU A 107 20.57 -12.51 23.27
N GLU A 108 19.95 -11.44 23.79
CA GLU A 108 18.64 -10.92 23.36
C GLU A 108 18.77 -10.18 22.01
N CYS A 109 19.15 -10.90 20.95
CA CYS A 109 19.23 -10.39 19.59
C CYS A 109 17.95 -10.75 18.83
N SER A 110 17.35 -9.76 18.19
CA SER A 110 16.14 -9.90 17.38
C SER A 110 16.48 -10.20 15.92
N ILE A 111 15.54 -10.74 15.14
CA ILE A 111 15.72 -10.93 13.69
C ILE A 111 16.06 -9.60 12.99
N LEU A 112 15.50 -8.48 13.47
CA LEU A 112 15.78 -7.14 12.95
C LEU A 112 17.27 -6.80 12.97
N ASP A 113 18.01 -7.27 13.96
CA ASP A 113 19.44 -6.97 14.13
C ASP A 113 20.32 -7.66 13.08
N PHE A 114 19.80 -8.71 12.44
CA PHE A 114 20.53 -9.52 11.46
C PHE A 114 20.14 -9.26 10.01
N ILE A 115 19.06 -8.53 9.75
CA ILE A 115 18.62 -8.23 8.38
C ILE A 115 19.34 -6.97 7.90
N PRO A 116 20.34 -7.08 7.00
CA PRO A 116 20.96 -5.90 6.43
C PRO A 116 19.99 -5.20 5.47
N SER A 117 20.17 -3.88 5.33
CA SER A 117 19.55 -3.11 4.23
C SER A 117 20.00 -3.66 2.87
N ASP A 118 19.15 -3.52 1.85
CA ASP A 118 19.46 -3.90 0.47
C ASP A 118 20.42 -2.94 -0.24
N PHE A 119 20.72 -1.80 0.39
CA PHE A 119 21.73 -0.84 -0.06
C PHE A 119 22.60 -0.33 1.10
N ASP A 120 23.85 0.02 0.77
CA ASP A 120 24.80 0.63 1.69
C ASP A 120 24.80 2.16 1.51
N THR A 121 24.46 2.88 2.59
CA THR A 121 24.41 4.35 2.58
C THR A 121 25.77 5.01 2.33
N PHE A 122 26.86 4.40 2.81
CA PHE A 122 28.20 4.91 2.63
C PHE A 122 28.64 4.74 1.16
N GLU A 123 28.38 3.58 0.56
CA GLU A 123 28.65 3.36 -0.86
C GLU A 123 27.84 4.31 -1.75
N GLU A 124 26.55 4.52 -1.47
CA GLU A 124 25.71 5.44 -2.23
C GLU A 124 26.21 6.89 -2.15
N VAL A 125 26.67 7.34 -0.97
CA VAL A 125 27.29 8.66 -0.82
C VAL A 125 28.64 8.72 -1.53
N ALA A 126 29.46 7.67 -1.47
CA ALA A 126 30.75 7.62 -2.14
C ALA A 126 30.61 7.63 -3.68
N LYS A 127 29.56 7.03 -4.25
CA LYS A 127 29.26 7.10 -5.70
C LYS A 127 29.02 8.54 -6.18
N ASN A 128 28.49 9.42 -5.32
CA ASN A 128 28.32 10.85 -5.64
C ASN A 128 29.62 11.65 -5.57
N ASN A 129 30.69 11.07 -5.00
CA ASN A 129 32.05 11.62 -5.02
C ASN A 129 32.85 11.06 -6.21
N ASN A 130 32.24 10.91 -7.38
CA ASN A 130 33.00 10.76 -8.62
C ASN A 130 33.81 12.05 -8.84
N GLU A 131 35.06 12.08 -8.36
CA GLU A 131 35.97 13.23 -8.44
C GLU A 131 36.02 13.80 -9.86
N GLN A 132 36.03 12.92 -10.86
CA GLN A 132 36.02 13.30 -12.28
C GLN A 132 34.73 14.04 -12.70
N PHE A 133 33.58 13.68 -12.14
CA PHE A 133 32.31 14.39 -12.41
C PHE A 133 32.30 15.75 -11.71
N GLN A 134 32.80 15.83 -10.47
CA GLN A 134 32.94 17.10 -9.75
C GLN A 134 33.86 18.06 -10.49
N ASP A 135 34.99 17.59 -11.03
CA ASP A 135 35.93 18.40 -11.82
C ASP A 135 35.28 18.96 -13.10
N LYS A 136 34.57 18.12 -13.87
CA LYS A 136 33.86 18.55 -15.08
C LYS A 136 32.78 19.58 -14.79
N VAL A 137 32.03 19.40 -13.70
CA VAL A 137 30.99 20.34 -13.26
C VAL A 137 31.61 21.67 -12.83
N GLN A 138 32.71 21.66 -12.07
CA GLN A 138 33.42 22.88 -11.69
C GLN A 138 33.98 23.63 -12.91
N GLN A 139 34.54 22.92 -13.89
CA GLN A 139 35.01 23.51 -15.16
C GLN A 139 33.87 24.11 -15.99
N TYR A 140 32.68 23.52 -15.96
CA TYR A 140 31.49 24.11 -16.58
C TYR A 140 31.05 25.38 -15.87
N ILE A 141 30.93 25.34 -14.53
CA ILE A 141 30.48 26.48 -13.73
C ILE A 141 31.44 27.68 -13.89
N SER A 142 32.74 27.46 -14.01
CA SER A 142 33.73 28.54 -14.17
C SER A 142 33.60 29.33 -15.49
N LYS A 143 32.92 28.77 -16.51
CA LYS A 143 32.62 29.47 -17.78
C LYS A 143 31.32 30.27 -17.75
N LEU A 144 30.51 30.10 -16.71
CA LEU A 144 29.24 30.80 -16.58
C LEU A 144 29.43 32.17 -15.93
N SER A 145 28.61 33.14 -16.33
CA SER A 145 28.54 34.42 -15.61
C SER A 145 27.84 34.24 -14.25
N ASN A 146 28.07 35.16 -13.32
CA ASN A 146 27.41 35.13 -12.00
C ASN A 146 25.88 35.03 -12.10
N GLN A 147 25.29 35.70 -13.10
CA GLN A 147 23.85 35.63 -13.34
C GLN A 147 23.40 34.24 -13.84
N GLN A 148 24.20 33.59 -14.70
CA GLN A 148 23.94 32.23 -15.18
C GLN A 148 24.10 31.19 -14.06
N VAL A 149 25.09 31.37 -13.18
CA VAL A 149 25.27 30.53 -11.98
C VAL A 149 24.07 30.67 -11.05
N ASN A 150 23.57 31.89 -10.82
CA ASN A 150 22.38 32.12 -10.01
C ASN A 150 21.13 31.46 -10.63
N ILE A 151 20.97 31.53 -11.96
CA ILE A 151 19.90 30.80 -12.68
C ILE A 151 20.06 29.28 -12.48
N LEU A 152 21.28 28.75 -12.60
CA LEU A 152 21.57 27.33 -12.43
C LEU A 152 21.23 26.82 -11.03
N ASN A 153 21.65 27.55 -9.99
CA ASN A 153 21.38 27.20 -8.60
C ASN A 153 19.87 27.14 -8.32
N LEU A 154 19.12 28.14 -8.79
CA LEU A 154 17.66 28.13 -8.66
C LEU A 154 16.99 26.98 -9.43
N LEU A 155 17.57 26.52 -10.55
CA LEU A 155 17.07 25.35 -11.26
C LEU A 155 17.36 24.05 -10.50
N ILE A 156 18.53 23.94 -9.86
CA ILE A 156 18.89 22.80 -9.00
C ILE A 156 17.93 22.72 -7.81
N ASP A 157 17.59 23.86 -7.21
CA ASP A 157 16.61 23.96 -6.12
C ASP A 157 15.15 23.73 -6.57
N GLY A 158 14.91 23.53 -7.88
CA GLY A 158 13.61 23.16 -8.43
C GLY A 158 12.66 24.32 -8.75
N TYR A 159 13.14 25.57 -8.78
CA TYR A 159 12.31 26.73 -9.12
C TYR A 159 11.88 26.72 -10.59
N LYS A 160 10.67 27.22 -10.87
CA LYS A 160 10.16 27.32 -12.24
C LYS A 160 10.72 28.56 -12.93
N PRO A 161 10.85 28.58 -14.27
CA PRO A 161 11.37 29.74 -15.01
C PRO A 161 10.65 31.06 -14.77
N LYS A 162 9.37 31.05 -14.38
CA LYS A 162 8.63 32.26 -14.00
C LYS A 162 9.15 32.83 -12.69
N ASP A 163 9.33 31.97 -11.69
CA ASP A 163 9.78 32.35 -10.34
C ASP A 163 11.23 32.81 -10.38
N ILE A 164 12.09 32.13 -11.17
CA ILE A 164 13.49 32.53 -11.35
C ILE A 164 13.61 33.93 -11.94
N ARG A 165 12.80 34.25 -12.96
CA ARG A 165 12.79 35.59 -13.56
C ARG A 165 12.35 36.66 -12.57
N GLN A 166 11.40 36.33 -11.70
CA GLN A 166 10.92 37.24 -10.67
C GLN A 166 11.95 37.45 -9.55
N ILE A 167 12.61 36.39 -9.10
CA ILE A 167 13.64 36.42 -8.04
C ILE A 167 14.87 37.20 -8.50
N LEU A 168 15.32 36.97 -9.74
CA LEU A 168 16.51 37.61 -10.29
C LEU A 168 16.21 38.96 -10.96
N GLU A 169 14.93 39.36 -11.01
CA GLU A 169 14.46 40.59 -11.66
C GLU A 169 14.90 40.73 -13.13
N ILE A 170 14.91 39.62 -13.87
CA ILE A 170 15.39 39.55 -15.25
C ILE A 170 14.24 39.36 -16.24
N SER A 171 14.41 39.93 -17.44
CA SER A 171 13.39 39.85 -18.48
C SER A 171 13.27 38.44 -19.07
N SER A 172 12.15 38.17 -19.74
CA SER A 172 11.96 36.88 -20.42
C SER A 172 12.98 36.63 -21.55
N THR A 173 13.40 37.69 -22.23
CA THR A 173 14.39 37.65 -23.31
C THR A 173 15.77 37.36 -22.76
N GLU A 174 16.17 38.08 -21.71
CA GLU A 174 17.45 37.90 -21.03
C GLU A 174 17.60 36.53 -20.39
N TYR A 175 16.54 36.01 -19.76
CA TYR A 175 16.52 34.62 -19.28
C TYR A 175 16.73 33.61 -20.43
N ALA A 176 16.08 33.83 -21.57
CA ALA A 176 16.21 32.94 -22.73
C ALA A 176 17.61 32.99 -23.35
N GLU A 177 18.25 34.16 -23.38
CA GLU A 177 19.63 34.34 -23.83
C GLU A 177 20.63 33.65 -22.89
N ASN A 178 20.50 33.85 -21.58
CA ASN A 178 21.31 33.15 -20.59
C ASN A 178 21.15 31.63 -20.73
N MET A 179 19.91 31.15 -20.92
CA MET A 179 19.64 29.74 -21.13
C MET A 179 20.28 29.19 -22.42
N LYS A 180 20.29 29.96 -23.51
CA LYS A 180 20.98 29.58 -24.76
C LYS A 180 22.48 29.45 -24.56
N ILE A 181 23.10 30.36 -23.80
CA ILE A 181 24.54 30.33 -23.53
C ILE A 181 24.88 29.13 -22.63
N MET A 182 24.12 28.92 -21.55
CA MET A 182 24.29 27.78 -20.63
C MET A 182 24.18 26.43 -21.37
N ARG A 183 23.30 26.34 -22.37
CA ARG A 183 23.08 25.14 -23.20
C ARG A 183 23.89 25.12 -24.50
N SER A 184 24.79 26.09 -24.69
CA SER A 184 25.62 26.12 -25.89
C SER A 184 26.52 24.89 -25.92
N PHE A 185 26.77 24.35 -27.11
CA PHE A 185 27.61 23.16 -27.27
C PHE A 185 29.00 23.33 -26.64
N GLU A 186 29.55 24.54 -26.71
CA GLU A 186 30.86 24.86 -26.14
C GLU A 186 30.93 24.69 -24.62
N ASN A 187 29.83 24.99 -23.92
CA ASN A 187 29.75 24.81 -22.48
C ASN A 187 29.36 23.36 -22.14
N VAL A 188 28.34 22.81 -22.81
CA VAL A 188 27.81 21.47 -22.50
C VAL A 188 28.80 20.34 -22.81
N LYS A 189 29.67 20.47 -23.82
CA LYS A 189 30.65 19.43 -24.17
C LYS A 189 31.66 19.11 -23.05
N ILE A 190 31.80 19.96 -22.05
CA ILE A 190 32.72 19.74 -20.91
C ILE A 190 32.16 18.67 -19.97
N LEU A 191 30.83 18.53 -19.94
CA LEU A 191 30.13 17.58 -19.08
C LEU A 191 30.18 16.14 -19.61
N PHE A 192 30.64 15.93 -20.86
CA PHE A 192 30.70 14.63 -21.53
C PHE A 192 32.14 14.31 -21.92
#